data_AF-A0A4P9Y1V4-F1
#
_entry.id   AF-A0A4P9Y1V4-F1
#
_cell.length_a   1.000
_cell.length_b   1.000
_cell.length_c   1.000
_cell.angle_alpha   90.00
_cell.angle_beta   90.00
_cell.angle_gamma   90.00
#
_symmetry.space_group_name_H-M   'P 1'
#
loop_
_entity.id
_entity.type
_entity.pdbx_description
1 polymer ?
#
loop_
_entity_poly.entity_id
_entity_poly.type
_entity_poly.pdbx_seq_one_letter_code
_entity_poly.pdbx_strand_id
1 'polypeptide(L)' 'MTQATSFIQVSKDSDFPIQNLPYGIFSLVHDPTPRVGVAIGDQIVDMPALAATAAFGDAVPQLGDRA' A
#
# COMPACT_ATOMS: atom_id res chain seq x y z
N MET A 1 13.68 15.48 14.91
CA MET A 1 12.91 14.29 14.50
C MET A 1 12.38 14.57 13.10
N THR A 2 12.87 13.87 12.08
CA THR A 2 12.39 14.03 10.70
C THR A 2 11.13 13.22 10.50
N GLN A 3 10.02 13.88 10.16
CA GLN A 3 8.79 13.22 9.74
C GLN A 3 9.02 12.41 8.47
N ALA A 4 8.39 11.24 8.37
CA ALA A 4 8.38 10.46 7.13
C ALA A 4 7.65 11.25 6.03
N THR A 5 8.19 11.22 4.81
CA THR A 5 7.60 11.85 3.63
C THR A 5 7.33 10.80 2.55
N SER A 6 6.23 10.98 1.81
CA SER A 6 5.90 10.11 0.67
C SER A 6 6.40 10.73 -0.63
N PHE A 7 6.74 9.88 -1.60
CA PHE A 7 6.89 10.29 -2.99
C PHE A 7 5.53 10.55 -3.66
N ILE A 8 4.46 9.96 -3.13
CA ILE A 8 3.08 10.24 -3.53
C ILE A 8 2.70 11.60 -2.95
N GLN A 9 2.22 12.51 -3.81
CA GLN A 9 1.69 13.79 -3.37
C GLN A 9 0.40 13.54 -2.59
N VAL A 10 0.41 13.89 -1.31
CA VAL A 10 -0.75 13.80 -0.41
C VAL A 10 -1.15 15.23 -0.02
N SER A 11 -2.43 15.56 -0.13
CA SER A 11 -2.96 16.82 0.41
C SER A 11 -2.71 16.91 1.91
N LYS A 12 -2.46 18.13 2.42
CA LYS A 12 -2.29 18.37 3.87
C LYS A 12 -3.53 18.03 4.68
N ASP A 13 -4.69 18.07 4.05
CA ASP A 13 -5.99 17.80 4.67
C ASP A 13 -6.49 16.37 4.39
N SER A 14 -5.63 15.51 3.83
CA SER A 14 -6.00 14.11 3.58
C SER A 14 -6.09 13.31 4.88
N ASP A 15 -7.14 12.51 5.02
CA ASP A 15 -7.27 11.51 6.10
C ASP A 15 -6.26 10.35 5.96
N PHE A 16 -5.59 10.24 4.81
CA PHE A 16 -4.67 9.14 4.48
C PHE A 16 -3.23 9.62 4.25
N PRO A 17 -2.58 10.29 5.20
CA PRO A 17 -1.19 10.66 5.06
C PRO A 17 -0.28 9.44 5.26
N ILE A 18 1.00 9.56 4.90
CA ILE A 18 1.98 8.45 5.03
C ILE A 18 2.17 7.97 6.47
N GLN A 19 1.75 8.76 7.45
CA GLN A 19 1.76 8.40 8.87
C GLN A 19 0.59 7.47 9.27
N ASN A 20 -0.49 7.42 8.48
CA ASN A 20 -1.71 6.68 8.82
C ASN A 20 -1.76 5.29 8.18
N LEU A 21 -1.53 5.21 6.86
CA LEU A 21 -1.50 3.96 6.07
C LEU A 21 -2.52 2.88 6.54
N PRO A 22 -3.83 3.19 6.57
CA PRO A 22 -4.82 2.22 7.04
C PRO A 22 -5.00 1.09 6.04
N TYR A 23 -5.26 -0.12 6.56
CA TYR A 23 -5.57 -1.31 5.77
C TYR A 23 -7.07 -1.42 5.53
N GLY A 24 -7.44 -1.81 4.31
CA GLY A 24 -8.82 -2.07 3.93
C GLY A 24 -8.94 -3.19 2.90
N ILE A 25 -10.17 -3.62 2.65
CA ILE A 25 -10.50 -4.52 1.54
C ILE A 25 -11.15 -3.69 0.44
N PHE A 26 -10.62 -3.79 -0.77
CA PHE A 26 -11.16 -3.12 -1.96
C PHE A 26 -11.34 -4.11 -3.10
N SER A 27 -12.06 -3.68 -4.13
CA SER A 27 -12.17 -4.37 -5.41
C SER A 27 -12.18 -3.33 -6.54
N LEU A 28 -11.89 -3.76 -7.76
CA LEU A 28 -11.90 -2.89 -8.94
C LEU A 28 -13.24 -3.02 -9.66
N VAL A 29 -13.66 -1.96 -10.34
CA VAL A 29 -14.91 -1.98 -11.11
C VAL A 29 -14.90 -3.09 -12.18
N HIS A 30 -13.74 -3.37 -12.77
CA HIS A 30 -13.57 -4.42 -13.78
C HIS A 30 -13.12 -5.78 -13.20
N ASP A 31 -12.79 -5.84 -11.91
CA ASP A 31 -12.42 -7.09 -11.22
C ASP A 31 -12.97 -7.06 -9.78
N PRO A 32 -14.12 -7.72 -9.52
CA PRO A 32 -14.80 -7.69 -8.24
C PRO A 32 -14.11 -8.54 -7.16
N THR A 33 -12.97 -9.16 -7.45
CA THR A 33 -12.22 -9.96 -6.49
C THR A 33 -11.76 -9.08 -5.32
N PRO A 34 -12.13 -9.38 -4.06
CA PRO A 34 -11.72 -8.61 -2.90
C PRO A 34 -10.23 -8.79 -2.63
N ARG A 35 -9.51 -7.67 -2.45
CA ARG A 35 -8.06 -7.61 -2.25
C ARG A 35 -7.73 -6.73 -1.06
N VAL A 36 -6.63 -7.04 -0.36
CA VAL A 36 -6.10 -6.17 0.70
C VAL A 36 -5.39 -4.98 0.05
N GLY A 37 -5.71 -3.78 0.52
CA GLY A 37 -5.04 -2.56 0.09
C GLY A 37 -4.75 -1.60 1.23
N VAL A 38 -3.82 -0.67 0.99
CA VAL A 38 -3.46 0.40 1.92
C VAL A 38 -3.77 1.75 1.28
N ALA A 39 -4.53 2.61 1.96
CA ALA A 39 -4.86 3.93 1.44
C ALA A 39 -3.72 4.94 1.70
N ILE A 40 -3.39 5.74 0.67
CA ILE A 40 -2.44 6.86 0.75
C ILE A 40 -2.88 8.00 -0.18
N GLY A 41 -3.20 9.16 0.40
CA GLY A 41 -3.83 10.26 -0.33
C GLY A 41 -5.10 9.77 -1.04
N ASP A 42 -5.15 9.95 -2.35
CA ASP A 42 -6.26 9.54 -3.21
C ASP A 42 -6.02 8.19 -3.90
N GLN A 43 -5.02 7.42 -3.44
CA GLN A 43 -4.59 6.16 -4.05
C GLN A 43 -4.68 5.00 -3.06
N ILE A 44 -4.76 3.78 -3.61
CA ILE A 44 -4.71 2.54 -2.85
C ILE A 44 -3.55 1.70 -3.38
N VAL A 45 -2.69 1.23 -2.48
CA VAL A 45 -1.63 0.27 -2.79
C VAL A 45 -2.23 -1.14 -2.76
N ASP A 46 -2.16 -1.87 -3.87
CA ASP A 46 -2.58 -3.27 -3.97
C ASP A 46 -1.51 -4.18 -3.37
N MET A 47 -1.81 -4.77 -2.21
CA MET A 47 -0.85 -5.59 -1.46
C MET A 47 -0.52 -6.92 -2.16
N PRO A 48 -1.50 -7.69 -2.67
CA PRO A 48 -1.21 -8.86 -3.50
C PRO A 48 -0.31 -8.56 -4.71
N ALA A 49 -0.58 -7.47 -5.43
CA ALA A 49 0.23 -7.09 -6.59
C ALA A 49 1.67 -6.73 -6.17
N LEU A 50 1.83 -6.01 -5.05
CA LEU A 50 3.14 -5.69 -4.49
C LEU A 50 3.90 -6.95 -4.05
N ALA A 51 3.24 -7.87 -3.34
CA ALA A 51 3.85 -9.11 -2.86
C ALA A 51 4.31 -10.03 -4.00
N ALA A 52 3.62 -9.99 -5.15
CA ALA A 52 4.02 -10.73 -6.35
C ALA A 52 5.26 -10.14 -7.06
N THR A 53 5.73 -8.95 -6.66
CA THR A 53 6.93 -8.34 -7.25
C THR A 53 8.19 -8.86 -6.57
N ALA A 54 9.19 -9.27 -7.36
CA ALA A 54 10.47 -9.73 -6.83
C ALA A 54 11.16 -8.67 -5.95
N ALA A 55 11.02 -7.40 -6.33
CA ALA A 55 11.58 -6.26 -5.59
C ALA A 55 11.09 -6.19 -4.13
N PHE A 56 9.85 -6.62 -3.84
CA PHE A 56 9.33 -6.62 -2.48
C PHE A 56 9.92 -7.76 -1.64
N GLY A 57 10.07 -8.96 -2.23
CA GLY A 57 10.71 -10.10 -1.56
C GLY A 57 12.19 -9.84 -1.25
N ASP A 58 12.92 -9.21 -2.16
CA ASP A 58 14.32 -8.82 -1.95
C ASP A 58 14.46 -7.70 -0.91
N ALA A 59 13.54 -6.73 -0.91
CA ALA A 59 13.56 -5.61 0.02
C ALA A 59 13.12 -5.99 1.44
N VAL A 60 12.29 -7.03 1.58
CA VAL A 60 11.79 -7.51 2.88
C VAL A 60 12.02 -9.03 2.99
N PRO A 61 13.27 -9.47 3.23
CA PRO A 61 13.65 -10.88 3.22
C PRO A 61 12.84 -11.74 4.20
N GLN A 62 12.34 -11.14 5.29
CA GLN A 62 11.54 -11.82 6.31
C GLN A 62 10.15 -12.25 5.82
N LEU A 63 9.68 -11.70 4.70
CA LEU A 63 8.38 -11.99 4.09
C LEU A 63 8.48 -12.88 2.84
N GLY A 64 9.67 -13.04 2.25
CA GLY A 64 9.86 -13.76 0.99
C GLY A 64 9.64 -15.28 1.03
N ASP A 65 9.63 -15.90 2.22
CA ASP A 65 9.63 -17.37 2.41
C ASP A 65 8.35 -17.90 3.08
N ARG A 66 7.24 -17.15 3.03
CA ARG A 66 5.95 -17.53 3.67
C ARG A 66 4.84 -17.86 2.67
N ALA A 67 5.20 -18.56 1.58
CA ALA A 67 4.24 -19.14 0.63
C ALA A 67 3.77 -20.53 1.07
#